data_AF-A0A2V8ZLW0-F1
#
_entry.id   AF-A0A2V8ZLW0-F1
#
_cell.length_a   1.000
_cell.length_b   1.000
_cell.length_c   1.000
_cell.angle_alpha   90.00
_cell.angle_beta   90.00
_cell.angle_gamma   90.00
#
_symmetry.space_group_name_H-M   'P 1'
#
loop_
_entity.id
_entity.type
_entity.pdbx_description
1 polymer ?
#
loop_
_entity_poly.entity_id
_entity_poly.type
_entity_poly.pdbx_seq_one_letter_code
_entity_poly.pdbx_strand_id
1 'polypeptide(L)'
;MEMIEKRVRDGSVLRLIRKWVQVGVIEEGRLLVSETGTGQGQTISPLLANIYLHYVLDEWYENEVKPRLRGEAHEIRFADDAVLCFQYKEDAEKVMEVLPKRFAKYGLTLHPEKTRLV
;
A
#
# COMPACT_ATOMS: atom_id res chain seq x y z
N MET A 1 4.63 9.69 -6.37
CA MET A 1 4.65 11.10 -5.90
C MET A 1 3.27 11.71 -5.84
N GLU A 2 2.42 11.51 -6.86
CA GLU A 2 1.06 12.06 -6.96
C GLU A 2 0.23 11.95 -5.66
N MET A 3 0.24 10.79 -5.01
CA MET A 3 -0.46 10.53 -3.75
C MET A 3 -0.04 11.46 -2.59
N ILE A 4 1.23 11.83 -2.50
CA ILE A 4 1.76 12.73 -1.47
C ILE A 4 1.42 14.18 -1.81
N GLU A 5 1.50 14.52 -3.09
CA GLU A 5 1.24 15.86 -3.62
C GLU A 5 -0.23 16.30 -3.43
N LYS A 6 -1.16 15.35 -3.23
CA LYS A 6 -2.55 15.64 -2.83
C LYS A 6 -2.64 16.46 -1.53
N ARG A 7 -1.72 16.26 -0.58
CA ARG A 7 -1.75 16.95 0.74
C ARG A 7 -0.53 17.83 1.00
N VAL A 8 0.62 17.51 0.43
CA VAL A 8 1.86 18.28 0.62
C VAL A 8 2.15 19.11 -0.62
N ARG A 9 2.16 20.44 -0.46
CA ARG A 9 2.47 21.40 -1.55
C ARG A 9 3.87 22.01 -1.47
N ASP A 10 4.58 21.81 -0.37
CA ASP A 10 5.94 22.33 -0.20
C ASP A 10 6.91 21.63 -1.17
N GLY A 11 7.38 22.39 -2.17
CA GLY A 11 8.27 21.88 -3.21
C GLY A 11 9.64 21.43 -2.69
N SER A 12 10.10 21.95 -1.56
CA SER A 12 11.36 21.53 -0.93
C SER A 12 11.24 20.17 -0.28
N VAL A 13 10.15 19.93 0.45
CA VAL A 13 9.84 18.64 1.07
C VAL A 13 9.60 17.59 -0.01
N LEU A 14 8.80 17.89 -1.03
CA LEU A 14 8.54 16.97 -2.14
C LEU A 14 9.82 16.59 -2.89
N ARG A 15 10.75 17.53 -3.07
CA ARG A 15 12.06 17.28 -3.68
C ARG A 15 12.93 16.36 -2.80
N LEU A 16 12.90 16.52 -1.48
CA LEU A 16 13.61 15.64 -0.56
C LEU A 16 13.06 14.22 -0.59
N ILE A 17 11.72 14.07 -0.53
CA ILE A 17 11.06 12.77 -0.63
C ILE A 17 11.38 12.08 -1.96
N ARG A 18 11.38 12.82 -3.08
CA ARG A 18 11.80 12.28 -4.39
C ARG A 18 13.20 11.69 -4.36
N LYS A 19 14.16 12.39 -3.74
CA LYS A 19 15.54 11.89 -3.62
C LYS A 19 15.58 10.60 -2.82
N TRP A 20 14.87 10.52 -1.69
CA TRP A 20 14.79 9.29 -0.90
C TRP A 20 14.19 8.13 -1.68
N VAL A 21 13.06 8.33 -2.38
CA VAL A 21 12.46 7.28 -3.22
C VAL A 21 13.43 6.80 -4.31
N GLN A 22 14.12 7.71 -4.99
CA GLN A 22 15.08 7.36 -6.04
C GLN A 22 16.28 6.56 -5.50
N VAL A 23 16.79 6.92 -4.32
CA VAL A 23 17.89 6.17 -3.67
C VAL A 23 17.45 4.75 -3.29
N GLY A 24 16.21 4.56 -2.83
CA GLY A 24 15.66 3.24 -2.52
C GLY A 24 15.46 2.36 -3.77
N VAL A 25 15.07 2.94 -4.89
CA VAL A 25 15.01 2.22 -6.19
C VAL A 25 16.41 1.79 -6.66
N ILE A 26 17.45 2.59 -6.36
CA ILE A 26 18.84 2.23 -6.65
C ILE A 26 19.34 1.14 -5.69
N GLU A 27 18.78 1.03 -4.48
CA GLU A 27 19.02 -0.09 -3.54
C GLU A 27 18.50 -1.43 -4.12
N GLU A 28 17.34 -1.43 -4.79
CA GLU A 28 16.74 -2.58 -5.49
C GLU A 28 17.27 -2.79 -6.94
N GLY A 29 18.26 -2.00 -7.38
CA GLY A 29 18.91 -2.09 -8.71
C GLY A 29 20.46 -2.03 -8.72
N ARG A 30 21.09 -1.94 -7.54
CA ARG A 30 22.53 -1.82 -7.18
C ARG A 30 23.39 -0.72 -7.84
N LEU A 31 23.90 0.21 -7.01
CA LEU A 31 25.33 0.31 -6.57
C LEU A 31 25.43 1.31 -5.39
N LEU A 32 25.86 0.91 -4.18
CA LEU A 32 27.24 1.04 -3.69
C LEU A 32 27.48 0.09 -2.51
N VAL A 33 28.67 -0.50 -2.51
CA VAL A 33 29.28 -1.25 -1.40
C VAL A 33 29.60 -0.27 -0.27
N SER A 34 29.14 -0.55 0.94
CA SER A 34 29.69 0.07 2.16
C SER A 34 30.42 -1.01 2.96
N GLU A 35 31.74 -0.91 3.05
CA GLU A 35 32.63 -1.80 3.82
C GLU A 35 32.58 -1.53 5.34
N THR A 36 31.76 -0.58 5.81
CA THR A 36 31.70 -0.20 7.23
C THR A 36 30.26 0.02 7.67
N GLY A 37 29.62 -1.08 8.05
CA GLY A 37 28.47 -1.19 8.96
C GLY A 37 27.52 0.00 9.10
N THR A 38 26.49 0.05 8.26
CA THR A 38 25.05 0.20 8.59
C THR A 38 24.27 0.47 7.30
N GLY A 39 23.92 -0.61 6.59
CA GLY A 39 22.95 -0.57 5.49
C GLY A 39 21.64 -1.16 5.97
N GLN A 40 20.79 -0.36 6.62
CA GLN A 40 19.40 -0.76 6.88
C GLN A 40 18.48 0.40 6.52
N GLY A 41 17.65 0.16 5.50
CA GLY A 41 16.44 0.86 5.06
C GLY A 41 16.27 2.33 5.45
N GLN A 42 16.05 3.18 4.45
CA GLN A 42 15.70 4.58 4.70
C GLN A 42 14.50 4.69 5.67
N THR A 43 14.67 5.43 6.76
CA THR A 43 13.68 5.53 7.86
C THR A 43 12.30 6.01 7.41
N ILE A 44 12.21 6.66 6.24
CA ILE A 44 10.95 7.14 5.67
C ILE A 44 10.14 6.04 4.96
N SER A 45 10.76 4.91 4.59
CA SER A 45 10.11 3.86 3.79
C SER A 45 8.81 3.32 4.41
N PRO A 46 8.74 3.02 5.74
CA PRO A 46 7.49 2.58 6.36
C PRO A 46 6.36 3.61 6.26
N LEU A 47 6.69 4.91 6.34
CA LEU A 47 5.71 5.99 6.18
C LEU A 47 5.19 6.05 4.74
N LEU A 48 6.09 5.97 3.75
CA LEU A 48 5.71 6.02 2.34
C LEU A 48 4.86 4.81 1.94
N ALA A 49 5.18 3.62 2.42
CA ALA A 49 4.38 2.42 2.21
C ALA A 49 2.96 2.58 2.76
N ASN A 50 2.81 3.14 3.97
CA ASN A 50 1.50 3.41 4.56
C ASN A 50 0.70 4.46 3.79
N ILE A 51 1.33 5.54 3.33
CA ILE A 51 0.68 6.53 2.47
C ILE A 51 0.20 5.87 1.18
N TYR A 52 1.02 4.99 0.60
CA TYR A 52 0.66 4.30 -0.63
C TYR A 52 -0.55 3.38 -0.44
N LEU A 53 -0.50 2.50 0.56
CA LEU A 53 -1.59 1.57 0.87
C LEU A 53 -2.87 2.29 1.29
N HIS A 54 -2.77 3.48 1.90
CA HIS A 54 -3.94 4.30 2.18
C HIS A 54 -4.77 4.61 0.93
N TYR A 55 -4.14 4.89 -0.21
CA TYR A 55 -4.86 5.16 -1.46
C TYR A 55 -5.23 3.89 -2.25
N VAL A 56 -4.38 2.87 -2.17
CA VAL A 56 -4.59 1.62 -2.91
C VAL A 56 -5.71 0.79 -2.28
N LEU A 57 -5.71 0.70 -0.94
CA LEU A 57 -6.63 -0.10 -0.14
C LEU A 57 -7.64 0.76 0.61
N ASP A 58 -7.26 1.55 1.63
CA ASP A 58 -8.20 2.17 2.58
C ASP A 58 -9.23 3.09 1.89
N GLU A 59 -8.76 4.07 1.10
CA GLU A 59 -9.62 5.04 0.42
C GLU A 59 -10.51 4.36 -0.63
N TRP A 60 -9.96 3.35 -1.32
CA TRP A 60 -10.72 2.55 -2.28
C TRP A 60 -11.78 1.69 -1.59
N TYR A 61 -11.42 1.07 -0.46
CA TYR A 61 -12.32 0.23 0.30
C TYR A 61 -13.51 1.05 0.81
N GLU A 62 -13.24 2.18 1.46
CA GLU A 62 -14.29 3.00 2.06
C GLU A 62 -15.18 3.68 1.01
N ASN A 63 -14.61 4.21 -0.08
CA ASN A 63 -15.37 5.01 -1.05
C ASN A 63 -15.94 4.18 -2.21
N GLU A 64 -15.31 3.05 -2.57
CA GLU A 64 -15.74 2.25 -3.71
C GLU A 64 -16.29 0.87 -3.29
N VAL A 65 -15.61 0.15 -2.40
CA VAL A 65 -16.03 -1.22 -2.06
C VAL A 65 -17.24 -1.21 -1.16
N LYS A 66 -17.10 -0.63 0.03
CA LYS A 66 -18.09 -0.66 1.11
C LYS A 66 -19.49 -0.17 0.69
N PRO A 67 -19.66 0.89 -0.12
CA PRO A 67 -20.98 1.33 -0.57
C PRO A 67 -21.69 0.34 -1.52
N ARG A 68 -20.96 -0.64 -2.09
CA ARG A 68 -21.49 -1.65 -3.01
C ARG A 68 -21.77 -2.99 -2.33
N LEU A 69 -21.47 -3.10 -1.03
CA LEU A 69 -21.72 -4.30 -0.24
C LEU A 69 -23.16 -4.27 0.31
N ARG A 70 -23.70 -5.46 0.57
CA ARG A 70 -25.06 -5.61 1.09
C ARG A 70 -25.10 -5.42 2.61
N GLY A 71 -24.09 -5.93 3.31
CA GLY A 71 -24.04 -5.97 4.78
C GLY A 71 -22.96 -5.09 5.38
N GLU A 72 -22.82 -5.18 6.70
CA GLU A 72 -21.73 -4.55 7.42
C GLU A 72 -20.38 -5.09 6.94
N ALA A 73 -19.41 -4.19 6.82
CA ALA A 73 -18.06 -4.52 6.42
C ALA A 73 -17.04 -3.59 7.08
N HIS A 74 -15.92 -4.16 7.51
CA HIS A 74 -14.86 -3.46 8.23
C HIS A 74 -13.49 -3.80 7.66
N GLU A 75 -12.62 -2.80 7.62
CA GLU A 75 -11.22 -2.93 7.22
C GLU A 75 -10.34 -2.60 8.43
N ILE A 76 -9.39 -3.50 8.71
CA ILE A 76 -8.39 -3.33 9.78
C ILE A 76 -7.03 -3.59 9.15
N ARG A 77 -6.15 -2.59 9.15
CA ARG A 77 -4.82 -2.69 8.55
C ARG A 77 -3.71 -2.33 9.52
N PHE A 78 -2.64 -3.10 9.46
CA PHE A 78 -1.38 -2.84 10.15
C PHE A 78 -0.23 -3.00 9.16
N ALA A 79 0.43 -1.90 8.80
CA ALA A 79 1.42 -1.88 7.74
C ALA A 79 0.88 -2.49 6.43
N ASP A 80 1.47 -3.59 5.96
CA ASP A 80 1.09 -4.34 4.76
C ASP A 80 0.08 -5.46 5.02
N ASP A 81 -0.13 -5.87 6.28
CA ASP A 81 -1.14 -6.85 6.65
C ASP A 81 -2.50 -6.18 6.86
N ALA A 82 -3.55 -6.74 6.25
CA ALA A 82 -4.92 -6.26 6.39
C ALA A 82 -5.91 -7.41 6.58
N VAL A 83 -6.94 -7.17 7.38
CA VAL A 83 -8.10 -8.03 7.57
C VAL A 83 -9.34 -7.27 7.12
N LEU A 84 -10.07 -7.87 6.19
CA LEU A 84 -11.36 -7.37 5.72
C LEU A 84 -12.46 -8.29 6.27
N CYS A 85 -13.34 -7.74 7.09
CA CYS A 85 -14.46 -8.45 7.69
C CYS A 85 -15.75 -8.13 6.94
N PHE A 86 -16.58 -9.13 6.73
CA PHE A 86 -17.84 -9.01 6.00
C PHE A 86 -18.95 -9.75 6.75
N GLN A 87 -20.14 -9.16 6.81
CA GLN A 87 -21.33 -9.82 7.35
C GLN A 87 -21.80 -10.99 6.48
N TYR A 88 -21.68 -10.87 5.16
CA TYR A 88 -22.14 -11.85 4.18
C TYR A 88 -20.99 -12.45 3.38
N LYS A 89 -21.03 -13.76 3.17
CA LYS A 89 -19.99 -14.49 2.43
C LYS A 89 -19.90 -14.04 0.98
N GLU A 90 -21.05 -13.75 0.36
CA GLU A 90 -21.12 -13.32 -1.05
C GLU A 90 -20.40 -11.98 -1.27
N ASP A 91 -20.41 -11.10 -0.27
CA ASP A 91 -19.68 -9.84 -0.33
C ASP A 91 -18.16 -10.07 -0.20
N ALA A 92 -17.76 -10.99 0.67
CA ALA A 92 -16.36 -11.38 0.79
C ALA A 92 -15.81 -12.01 -0.50
N GLU A 93 -16.59 -12.89 -1.14
CA GLU A 93 -16.24 -13.52 -2.42
C GLU A 93 -16.08 -12.47 -3.54
N LYS A 94 -17.02 -11.51 -3.66
CA LYS A 94 -16.89 -10.40 -4.62
C LYS A 94 -15.62 -9.59 -4.39
N VAL A 95 -15.31 -9.25 -3.15
CA VAL A 95 -14.10 -8.47 -2.83
C VAL A 95 -12.85 -9.27 -3.15
N MET A 96 -12.83 -10.58 -2.84
CA MET A 96 -11.72 -11.47 -3.16
C MET A 96 -11.43 -11.55 -4.67
N GLU A 97 -12.44 -11.41 -5.52
CA GLU A 97 -12.26 -11.38 -6.99
C GLU A 97 -11.67 -10.07 -7.53
N VAL A 98 -11.96 -8.94 -6.88
CA VAL A 98 -11.56 -7.60 -7.37
C VAL A 98 -10.30 -7.06 -6.70
N LEU A 99 -10.00 -7.49 -5.46
CA LEU A 99 -8.85 -7.03 -4.69
C LEU A 99 -7.51 -7.29 -5.41
N PRO A 100 -7.23 -8.47 -6.00
CA PRO A 100 -6.00 -8.68 -6.76
C PRO A 100 -5.90 -7.77 -7.98
N LYS A 101 -7.02 -7.52 -8.66
CA LYS A 101 -7.07 -6.62 -9.83
C LYS A 101 -6.78 -5.17 -9.43
N ARG A 102 -7.33 -4.75 -8.29
CA ARG A 102 -7.03 -3.43 -7.70
C ARG A 102 -5.55 -3.31 -7.41
N PHE A 103 -4.95 -4.27 -6.71
CA PHE A 103 -3.52 -4.23 -6.36
C PHE A 103 -2.62 -4.27 -7.61
N ALA A 104 -2.93 -5.10 -8.59
CA ALA A 104 -2.18 -5.20 -9.84
C ALA A 104 -2.19 -3.89 -10.64
N LYS A 105 -3.29 -3.12 -10.63
CA LYS A 105 -3.35 -1.78 -11.25
C LYS A 105 -2.32 -0.81 -10.67
N TYR A 106 -1.91 -1.03 -9.43
CA TYR A 106 -0.92 -0.26 -8.70
C TYR A 106 0.44 -0.99 -8.64
N GLY A 107 0.64 -2.05 -9.43
CA GLY A 107 1.91 -2.79 -9.46
C GLY A 107 2.21 -3.60 -8.20
N LEU A 108 1.20 -3.84 -7.35
CA LEU A 108 1.32 -4.72 -6.19
C LEU A 108 0.82 -6.12 -6.52
N THR A 109 1.47 -7.13 -5.94
CA THR A 109 1.05 -8.53 -6.02
C THR A 109 0.66 -8.99 -4.63
N LEU A 110 -0.56 -9.51 -4.48
CA LEU A 110 -1.00 -10.13 -3.25
C LEU A 110 -0.32 -11.49 -3.08
N HIS A 111 0.07 -11.83 -1.86
CA HIS A 111 0.70 -13.11 -1.59
C HIS A 111 -0.35 -14.23 -1.61
N PRO A 112 -0.33 -15.15 -2.60
CA PRO A 112 -1.44 -16.06 -2.88
C PRO A 112 -1.78 -17.01 -1.72
N GLU A 113 -0.78 -17.38 -0.93
CA GLU A 113 -0.97 -18.27 0.23
C GLU A 113 -1.42 -17.55 1.50
N LYS A 114 -1.15 -16.24 1.61
CA LYS A 114 -1.54 -15.44 2.78
C LYS A 114 -2.93 -14.86 2.62
N THR A 115 -3.30 -14.47 1.39
CA THR A 115 -4.61 -13.94 1.08
C THR A 115 -5.61 -15.08 0.93
N ARG A 116 -6.38 -15.35 1.98
CA ARG A 116 -7.41 -16.39 2.00
C ARG A 116 -8.70 -15.88 2.62
N LEU A 117 -9.82 -16.42 2.15
CA LEU A 117 -11.10 -16.32 2.83
C LEU A 117 -11.12 -17.36 3.97
N VAL A 118 -11.44 -16.93 5.19
CA VAL A 118 -11.49 -17.77 6.39
C VAL A 118 -12.93 -17.92 6.86
#